data_AF-A0A183GVR6-F1
#
_entry.id   AF-A0A183GVR6-F1
#
_cell.length_a   1.000
_cell.length_b   1.000
_cell.length_c   1.000
_cell.angle_alpha   90.00
_cell.angle_beta   90.00
_cell.angle_gamma   90.00
#
_symmetry.space_group_name_H-M   'P 1'
#
loop_
_entity.id
_entity.type
_entity.pdbx_description
1 polymer ?
#
loop_
_entity_poly.entity_id
_entity_poly.type
_entity_poly.pdbx_seq_one_letter_code
_entity_poly.pdbx_strand_id
1 'polypeptide(L)'
;LRVLENGDLCNVDITVFHRGFHGDLNETFLVGDKVDEESRNLVRVTYECLQQAIAIVRPGVKFREIGNVIQKHANANGFSVVKAYCGHGIHR
;
A
#
# COMPACT_ATOMS: atom_id res chain seq x y z
N LEU A 1 9.24 7.04 -23.59
CA LEU A 1 9.41 7.14 -22.13
C LEU A 1 8.55 8.29 -21.64
N ARG A 2 7.79 8.11 -20.56
CA ARG A 2 7.03 9.19 -19.92
C ARG A 2 7.91 9.79 -18.82
N VAL A 3 8.18 11.09 -18.90
CA VAL A 3 8.84 11.83 -17.81
C VAL A 3 7.79 12.09 -16.74
N LEU A 4 8.14 11.89 -15.46
CA LEU A 4 7.25 12.21 -14.34
C LEU A 4 7.01 13.72 -14.29
N GLU A 5 5.77 14.12 -14.05
CA GLU A 5 5.36 15.52 -14.00
C GLU A 5 5.19 15.99 -12.56
N ASN A 6 5.46 17.28 -12.31
CA ASN A 6 5.26 17.85 -10.98
C ASN A 6 3.76 17.85 -10.63
N GLY A 7 3.39 17.14 -9.56
CA GLY A 7 2.01 16.82 -9.21
C GLY A 7 1.66 15.33 -9.33
N ASP A 8 2.50 14.52 -10.00
CA ASP A 8 2.28 13.07 -10.11
C ASP A 8 2.41 12.36 -8.74
N LEU A 9 1.71 11.23 -8.63
CA LEU A 9 2.00 10.18 -7.66
C LEU A 9 2.64 8.99 -8.40
N CYS A 10 3.70 8.41 -7.86
CA CYS A 10 4.37 7.26 -8.46
C CYS A 10 4.64 6.19 -7.42
N ASN A 11 4.03 5.01 -7.56
CA ASN A 11 4.39 3.85 -6.76
C ASN A 11 5.54 3.09 -7.45
N VAL A 12 6.55 2.71 -6.68
CA VAL A 12 7.65 1.85 -7.14
C VAL A 12 7.61 0.56 -6.34
N ASP A 13 7.41 -0.55 -7.04
CA ASP A 13 7.33 -1.89 -6.46
C ASP A 13 8.58 -2.70 -6.78
N ILE A 14 9.23 -3.22 -5.74
CA ILE A 14 10.55 -3.85 -5.82
C ILE A 14 10.49 -5.22 -5.17
N THR A 15 10.75 -6.23 -6.00
CA THR A 15 11.06 -7.57 -5.54
C THR A 15 12.53 -7.90 -5.84
N VAL A 16 13.27 -8.40 -4.85
CA VAL A 16 14.65 -8.89 -5.02
C VAL A 16 14.73 -10.39 -4.81
N PHE A 17 15.62 -11.08 -5.52
CA PHE A 17 15.92 -12.49 -5.30
C PHE A 17 17.36 -12.67 -4.82
N HIS A 18 17.54 -13.23 -3.61
CA HIS A 18 18.86 -13.43 -3.03
C HIS A 18 18.92 -14.75 -2.25
N ARG A 19 19.93 -15.57 -2.55
CA ARG A 19 20.21 -16.86 -1.87
C ARG A 19 18.97 -17.78 -1.75
N GLY A 20 18.14 -17.81 -2.79
CA GLY A 20 16.97 -18.68 -2.84
C GLY A 20 15.73 -18.15 -2.12
N PHE A 21 15.62 -16.84 -1.92
CA PHE A 21 14.44 -16.20 -1.32
C PHE A 21 14.09 -14.92 -2.05
N HIS A 22 12.79 -14.61 -2.08
CA HIS A 22 12.28 -13.32 -2.53
C HIS A 22 11.99 -12.39 -1.34
N GLY A 23 12.32 -11.10 -1.50
CA GLY A 23 11.91 -10.02 -0.61
C GLY A 23 11.19 -8.95 -1.41
N ASP A 24 10.12 -8.38 -0.87
CA ASP A 24 9.15 -7.59 -1.64
C ASP A 24 8.61 -6.40 -0.83
N LEU A 25 8.61 -5.22 -1.45
CA LEU A 25 8.06 -3.99 -0.88
C LEU A 25 7.76 -2.95 -1.97
N ASN A 26 6.85 -2.03 -1.66
CA ASN A 26 6.60 -0.84 -2.46
C ASN A 26 6.23 0.36 -1.61
N GLU A 27 6.40 1.56 -2.18
CA GLU A 27 5.92 2.82 -1.61
C GLU A 27 5.45 3.77 -2.72
N THR A 28 4.50 4.65 -2.37
CA THR A 28 4.01 5.70 -3.26
C THR A 28 4.70 7.03 -2.96
N PHE A 29 5.38 7.58 -3.95
CA PHE A 29 6.13 8.82 -3.88
C PHE A 29 5.33 9.99 -4.45
N LEU A 30 5.53 11.17 -3.84
CA LEU A 30 5.01 12.45 -4.33
C LEU A 30 6.05 13.06 -5.28
N VAL A 31 5.65 13.42 -6.50
CA VAL A 31 6.57 14.02 -7.48
C VAL A 31 6.47 15.54 -7.42
N GLY A 32 7.50 16.18 -6.85
CA GLY A 32 7.56 17.63 -6.72
C GLY A 32 6.63 18.19 -5.63
N ASP A 33 6.35 19.49 -5.70
CA ASP A 33 5.62 20.25 -4.71
C ASP A 33 4.15 20.51 -5.07
N LYS A 34 3.76 20.31 -6.33
CA LYS A 34 2.40 20.58 -6.85
C LYS A 34 1.39 19.46 -6.61
N VAL A 35 1.73 18.46 -5.81
CA VAL A 35 0.76 17.43 -5.40
C VAL A 35 -0.31 18.08 -4.53
N ASP A 36 -1.56 17.92 -4.94
CA ASP A 36 -2.73 18.47 -4.25
C ASP A 36 -3.00 17.77 -2.90
N GLU A 37 -3.83 18.40 -2.07
CA GLU A 37 -4.16 17.89 -0.72
C GLU A 37 -4.93 16.58 -0.74
N GLU A 38 -5.78 16.32 -1.75
CA GLU A 38 -6.52 15.07 -1.86
C GLU A 38 -5.56 13.90 -2.16
N SER A 39 -4.61 14.11 -3.06
CA SER A 39 -3.54 13.18 -3.40
C SER A 39 -2.61 12.91 -2.21
N ARG A 40 -2.25 13.94 -1.43
CA ARG A 40 -1.50 13.77 -0.17
C ARG A 40 -2.30 12.96 0.85
N ASN A 41 -3.59 13.24 0.96
CA ASN A 41 -4.50 12.52 1.84
C ASN A 41 -4.63 11.05 1.43
N LEU A 42 -4.74 10.76 0.12
CA LEU A 42 -4.76 9.41 -0.43
C LEU A 42 -3.52 8.62 -0.01
N VAL A 43 -2.32 9.15 -0.26
CA VAL A 43 -1.06 8.47 0.09
C VAL A 43 -0.95 8.21 1.58
N ARG A 44 -1.30 9.20 2.42
CA ARG A 44 -1.31 9.07 3.88
C ARG A 44 -2.26 7.96 4.33
N VAL A 45 -3.52 7.97 3.85
CA VAL A 45 -4.53 6.99 4.26
C VAL A 45 -4.17 5.58 3.76
N THR A 46 -3.62 5.44 2.57
CA THR A 46 -3.11 4.15 2.08
C THR A 46 -2.02 3.59 3.00
N TYR A 47 -1.08 4.42 3.45
CA TYR A 47 -0.04 4.01 4.40
C TYR A 47 -0.62 3.66 5.78
N GLU A 48 -1.59 4.43 6.29
CA GLU A 48 -2.28 4.12 7.55
C GLU A 48 -3.05 2.79 7.49
N CYS A 49 -3.70 2.48 6.36
CA CYS A 49 -4.33 1.19 6.12
C CYS A 49 -3.32 0.04 6.27
N LEU A 50 -2.14 0.17 5.65
CA LEU A 50 -1.07 -0.81 5.77
C LEU A 50 -0.59 -0.97 7.22
N GLN A 51 -0.31 0.14 7.92
CA GLN A 51 0.15 0.12 9.31
C GLN A 51 -0.87 -0.51 10.27
N GLN A 52 -2.15 -0.19 10.13
CA GLN A 52 -3.21 -0.79 10.94
C GLN A 52 -3.38 -2.29 10.66
N ALA A 53 -3.26 -2.70 9.39
CA ALA A 53 -3.28 -4.11 9.01
C ALA A 53 -2.10 -4.88 9.63
N ILE A 54 -0.89 -4.33 9.60
CA ILE A 54 0.30 -4.92 10.22
C ILE A 54 0.11 -5.06 11.74
N ALA A 55 -0.47 -4.07 12.40
CA ALA A 55 -0.66 -4.05 13.85
C ALA A 55 -1.55 -5.19 14.39
N ILE A 56 -2.41 -5.80 13.55
CA ILE A 56 -3.25 -6.94 13.95
C ILE A 56 -2.60 -8.30 13.69
N VAL A 57 -1.42 -8.35 13.03
CA VAL A 57 -0.77 -9.61 12.66
C VAL A 57 -0.20 -10.29 13.91
N ARG A 58 -0.83 -11.41 14.31
CA ARG A 58 -0.39 -12.27 15.42
C ARG A 58 -1.05 -13.65 15.32
N PRO A 59 -0.53 -14.69 16.02
CA PRO A 59 -1.16 -16.01 16.06
C PRO A 59 -2.64 -15.95 16.44
N GLY A 60 -3.47 -16.73 15.74
CA GLY A 60 -4.92 -16.82 15.96
C GLY A 60 -5.78 -15.82 15.16
N VAL A 61 -5.18 -14.80 14.54
CA VAL A 61 -5.90 -13.87 13.65
C VAL A 61 -6.11 -14.50 12.27
N LYS A 62 -7.33 -14.41 11.74
CA LYS A 62 -7.67 -14.94 10.40
C LYS A 62 -7.20 -13.94 9.33
N PHE A 63 -6.61 -14.43 8.24
CA PHE A 63 -6.19 -13.58 7.11
C PHE A 63 -7.28 -12.64 6.58
N ARG A 64 -8.54 -13.09 6.56
CA ARG A 64 -9.69 -12.27 6.12
C ARG A 64 -9.91 -10.99 6.94
N GLU A 65 -9.43 -10.93 8.19
CA GLU A 65 -9.58 -9.74 9.03
C GLU A 65 -8.72 -8.57 8.55
N ILE A 66 -7.63 -8.85 7.83
CA ILE A 66 -6.76 -7.82 7.24
C ILE A 66 -7.56 -6.91 6.30
N GLY A 67 -8.36 -7.51 5.40
CA GLY A 67 -9.24 -6.76 4.49
C GLY A 67 -10.30 -5.93 5.22
N ASN A 68 -10.85 -6.45 6.33
CA ASN A 68 -11.84 -5.73 7.14
C ASN A 68 -11.25 -4.46 7.77
N VAL A 69 -10.02 -4.53 8.31
CA VAL A 69 -9.31 -3.38 8.90
C VAL A 69 -9.02 -2.32 7.84
N ILE A 70 -8.44 -2.73 6.71
CA ILE A 70 -8.10 -1.84 5.59
C ILE A 70 -9.35 -1.15 5.04
N GLN A 71 -10.40 -1.91 4.73
CA GLN A 71 -11.64 -1.36 4.15
C GLN A 71 -12.32 -0.37 5.10
N LYS A 72 -12.32 -0.64 6.41
CA LYS A 72 -12.90 0.26 7.40
C LYS A 72 -12.19 1.61 7.42
N HIS A 73 -10.85 1.62 7.43
CA HIS A 73 -10.07 2.87 7.45
C HIS A 73 -10.18 3.64 6.13
N ALA A 74 -10.08 2.94 4.99
CA ALA A 74 -10.24 3.56 3.67
C ALA A 74 -11.62 4.20 3.49
N ASN A 75 -12.70 3.48 3.81
CA ASN A 75 -14.07 3.99 3.68
C ASN A 75 -14.36 5.17 4.60
N ALA A 76 -13.83 5.17 5.82
CA ALA A 76 -13.98 6.29 6.76
C ALA A 76 -13.35 7.59 6.24
N ASN A 77 -12.40 7.49 5.32
CA ASN A 77 -11.74 8.62 4.65
C ASN A 77 -12.25 8.86 3.22
N GLY A 78 -13.34 8.20 2.80
CA GLY A 78 -13.95 8.41 1.47
C GLY A 78 -13.29 7.65 0.31
N PHE A 79 -12.35 6.74 0.58
CA PHE A 79 -11.67 5.95 -0.46
C PHE A 79 -12.27 4.55 -0.62
N SER A 80 -11.98 3.92 -1.76
CA SER A 80 -12.34 2.53 -2.06
C SER A 80 -11.11 1.61 -2.06
N VAL A 81 -11.33 0.30 -1.93
CA VAL A 81 -10.26 -0.71 -1.94
C VAL A 81 -10.37 -1.57 -3.18
N VAL A 82 -9.24 -1.75 -3.87
CA VAL A 82 -9.14 -2.59 -5.07
C VAL A 82 -9.42 -4.05 -4.69
N LYS A 83 -10.28 -4.73 -5.44
CA LYS A 83 -10.70 -6.13 -5.17
C LYS A 83 -10.02 -7.18 -6.06
N ALA A 84 -9.36 -6.74 -7.12
CA ALA A 84 -8.76 -7.63 -8.12
C ALA A 84 -7.36 -8.14 -7.73
N TYR A 85 -6.70 -7.49 -6.77
CA TYR A 85 -5.35 -7.83 -6.31
C TYR A 85 -5.33 -8.06 -4.80
N CYS A 86 -4.41 -8.91 -4.35
CA CYS A 86 -4.26 -9.34 -2.96
C CYS A 86 -2.79 -9.34 -2.57
N GLY A 87 -2.50 -9.25 -1.26
CA GLY A 87 -1.19 -9.65 -0.74
C GLY A 87 -0.97 -11.16 -0.86
N HIS A 88 0.26 -11.62 -0.65
CA HIS A 88 0.65 -13.02 -0.85
C HIS A 88 1.65 -13.50 0.21
N GLY A 89 1.71 -14.82 0.39
CA GLY A 89 2.86 -15.44 1.03
C GLY A 89 4.08 -15.33 0.13
N ILE A 90 5.26 -15.12 0.71
CA ILE A 90 6.51 -15.01 -0.04
C ILE A 90 7.65 -15.63 0.76
N HIS A 91 8.47 -16.44 0.08
CA HIS A 91 9.61 -17.15 0.67
C HIS A 91 10.54 -17.66 -0.45
N ARG A 92 10.99 -18.93 -0.34
CA ARG A 92 11.74 -19.64 -1.38
C ARG A 92 10.94 -19.82 -2.65
#